data_AF-A0A1D3L4B9-F1
#
_entry.id   AF-A0A1D3L4B9-F1
#
_cell.length_a   1.000
_cell.length_b   1.000
_cell.length_c   1.000
_cell.angle_alpha   90.00
_cell.angle_beta   90.00
_cell.angle_gamma   90.00
#
_symmetry.space_group_name_H-M   'P 1'
#
loop_
_entity.id
_entity.type
_entity.pdbx_description
1 polymer ?
#
loop_
_entity_poly.entity_id
_entity_poly.type
_entity_poly.pdbx_seq_one_letter_code
_entity_poly.pdbx_strand_id
1 'polypeptide(L)'
;MVRVIKSAVKCYKKKTKKTVGGKTKIYEYNQYLIPLKKSDDLECSEDVFILSQKQLNEITGREVSDLNQYFEDIMAYQGNVEEYENTIAEMEWKKSELSKSYQDLVTKNAKTNKKLKIESQRAKDLEETNQKLLKDIGAKNREYQDLKKKYDFELEKNKVMEEEINQKDKDIWSSLKSRLGSSVKKEQDEEGK
;
A
#
# COMPACT_ATOMS: atom_id res chain seq x y z
N MET A 1 -66.08 13.90 18.29
CA MET A 1 -66.49 14.84 17.22
C MET A 1 -65.98 16.23 17.56
N VAL A 2 -64.80 16.62 17.04
CA VAL A 2 -64.24 17.96 17.25
C VAL A 2 -64.91 18.89 16.24
N ARG A 3 -65.68 19.89 16.72
CA ARG A 3 -66.14 20.98 15.85
C ARG A 3 -64.92 21.82 15.48
N VAL A 4 -64.31 21.49 14.34
CA VAL A 4 -63.31 22.33 13.71
C VAL A 4 -64.05 23.58 13.23
N ILE A 5 -63.95 24.66 14.00
CA ILE A 5 -64.45 25.96 13.58
C ILE A 5 -63.42 26.48 12.58
N LYS A 6 -63.65 26.26 11.29
CA LYS A 6 -62.96 27.00 10.22
C LYS A 6 -63.39 28.46 10.34
N SER A 7 -62.67 29.25 11.12
CA SER A 7 -62.87 30.69 11.17
C SER A 7 -61.90 31.33 10.19
N ALA A 8 -62.42 31.77 9.04
CA ALA A 8 -61.68 32.63 8.14
C ALA A 8 -61.33 33.94 8.88
N VAL A 9 -60.03 34.17 9.11
CA VAL A 9 -59.54 35.38 9.77
C VAL A 9 -59.26 36.43 8.71
N LYS A 10 -59.87 37.62 8.80
CA LYS A 10 -59.51 38.73 7.88
C LYS A 10 -58.09 39.20 8.20
N CYS A 11 -57.23 39.19 7.20
CA CYS A 11 -55.89 39.77 7.22
C CYS A 11 -55.86 40.98 6.30
N TYR A 12 -55.33 42.12 6.76
CA TYR A 12 -54.99 43.23 5.87
C TYR A 12 -53.57 43.73 6.12
N LYS A 13 -52.91 44.16 5.04
CA LYS A 13 -51.58 44.76 5.06
C LYS A 13 -51.67 46.20 5.52
N LYS A 14 -51.27 46.47 6.76
CA LYS A 14 -51.22 47.83 7.30
C LYS A 14 -49.85 48.43 7.00
N LYS A 15 -49.83 49.53 6.24
CA LYS A 15 -48.62 50.30 5.99
C LYS A 15 -48.50 51.42 7.02
N THR A 16 -47.41 51.46 7.78
CA THR A 16 -47.13 52.54 8.72
C THR A 16 -45.81 53.22 8.35
N LYS A 17 -45.83 54.55 8.23
CA LYS A 17 -44.62 55.36 8.04
C LYS A 17 -43.99 55.63 9.40
N LYS A 18 -42.76 55.19 9.62
CA LYS A 18 -41.97 55.52 10.81
C LYS A 18 -40.67 56.18 10.40
N THR A 19 -40.29 57.25 11.10
CA THR A 19 -39.00 57.92 10.90
C THR A 19 -37.98 57.25 11.78
N VAL A 20 -36.99 56.59 11.18
CA VAL A 20 -35.92 55.89 11.90
C VAL A 20 -34.59 56.44 11.39
N GLY A 21 -33.83 57.11 12.26
CA GLY A 21 -32.56 57.75 11.89
C GLY A 21 -32.70 58.92 10.91
N GLY A 22 -33.74 59.75 11.05
CA GLY A 22 -33.97 60.93 10.20
C GLY A 22 -34.55 60.65 8.81
N LYS A 23 -34.75 59.37 8.43
CA LYS A 23 -35.39 58.98 7.17
C LYS A 23 -36.71 58.27 7.44
N THR A 24 -37.76 58.64 6.72
CA THR A 24 -39.09 58.02 6.81
C THR A 24 -39.11 56.70 6.03
N LYS A 25 -39.31 55.58 6.73
CA LYS A 25 -39.47 54.24 6.14
C LYS A 25 -40.91 53.77 6.28
N ILE A 26 -41.42 53.09 5.26
CA ILE A 26 -42.74 52.45 5.28
C ILE A 26 -42.55 51.00 5.72
N TYR A 27 -43.25 50.60 6.78
CA TYR A 27 -43.28 49.24 7.28
C TYR A 27 -44.65 48.64 6.98
N GLU A 28 -44.68 47.44 6.41
CA GLU A 28 -45.90 46.67 6.17
C GLU A 28 -45.98 45.53 7.18
N TYR A 29 -47.11 45.38 7.85
CA TYR A 29 -47.37 44.24 8.72
C TYR A 29 -48.83 43.78 8.57
N ASN A 30 -49.04 42.49 8.78
CA ASN A 30 -50.35 41.85 8.74
C ASN A 30 -51.06 42.10 10.07
N GLN A 31 -52.27 42.67 10.03
CA GLN A 31 -53.12 42.84 11.20
C GLN A 31 -54.40 42.00 11.03
N TYR A 32 -54.72 41.19 12.05
CA TYR A 32 -55.88 40.30 12.09
C TYR A 32 -56.95 40.89 13.02
N LEU A 33 -58.22 40.89 12.60
CA LEU A 33 -59.34 41.50 13.34
C LEU A 33 -60.45 40.48 13.63
N ILE A 34 -60.90 40.42 14.89
CA ILE A 34 -62.02 39.59 15.38
C ILE A 34 -63.02 40.55 16.08
N PRO A 35 -64.35 40.55 15.80
CA PRO A 35 -65.18 39.73 14.89
C PRO A 35 -65.78 40.54 13.70
N LEU A 36 -66.35 39.85 12.71
CA LEU A 36 -66.73 40.42 11.40
C LEU A 36 -68.24 40.64 11.22
N LYS A 37 -68.62 41.74 10.56
CA LYS A 37 -69.97 42.00 10.00
C LYS A 37 -70.07 41.40 8.59
N LYS A 38 -71.29 41.06 8.16
CA LYS A 38 -71.60 40.38 6.88
C LYS A 38 -71.22 41.17 5.60
N SER A 39 -70.78 42.42 5.71
CA SER A 39 -70.70 43.38 4.61
C SER A 39 -69.33 43.55 3.95
N ASP A 40 -68.23 42.99 4.50
CA ASP A 40 -66.91 43.31 3.94
C ASP A 40 -66.36 42.17 3.06
N ASP A 41 -66.16 42.53 1.79
CA ASP A 41 -65.71 41.71 0.68
C ASP A 41 -64.19 41.87 0.50
N LEU A 42 -63.37 40.86 0.86
CA LEU A 42 -61.89 40.93 0.82
C LEU A 42 -61.23 39.56 0.51
N GLU A 43 -60.16 39.58 -0.28
CA GLU A 43 -59.62 38.45 -1.10
C GLU A 43 -58.58 37.49 -0.47
N CYS A 44 -58.15 37.66 0.79
CA CYS A 44 -57.13 36.76 1.38
C CYS A 44 -57.76 35.66 2.24
N SER A 45 -57.66 34.41 1.78
CA SER A 45 -58.06 33.20 2.52
C SER A 45 -56.83 32.36 2.87
N GLU A 46 -56.27 32.56 4.06
CA GLU A 46 -55.36 31.58 4.68
C GLU A 46 -56.20 30.69 5.61
N ASP A 47 -56.12 29.36 5.43
CA ASP A 47 -56.76 28.38 6.30
C ASP A 47 -56.02 28.34 7.65
N VAL A 48 -56.43 29.21 8.58
CA VAL A 48 -55.90 29.24 9.94
C VAL A 48 -56.82 28.47 10.90
N PHE A 49 -56.27 27.49 11.60
CA PHE A 49 -56.99 26.75 12.64
C PHE A 49 -56.88 27.48 13.98
N ILE A 50 -57.98 28.09 14.43
CA ILE A 50 -58.07 28.66 15.78
C ILE A 50 -58.55 27.58 16.73
N LEU A 51 -57.65 27.10 17.58
CA LEU A 51 -57.97 26.20 18.68
C LEU A 51 -58.04 27.00 19.98
N SER A 52 -59.10 26.78 20.76
CA SER A 52 -59.15 27.34 22.11
C SER A 52 -58.14 26.62 23.03
N GLN A 53 -57.61 27.32 24.03
CA GLN A 53 -56.65 26.74 24.99
C GLN A 53 -57.14 25.43 25.60
N LYS A 54 -58.44 25.31 25.90
CA LYS A 54 -59.06 24.08 26.42
C LYS A 54 -58.97 22.91 25.43
N GLN A 55 -59.25 23.16 24.16
CA GLN A 55 -59.17 22.12 23.11
C GLN A 55 -57.72 21.68 22.88
N LEU A 56 -56.77 22.60 22.98
CA LEU A 56 -55.36 22.29 22.80
C LEU A 56 -54.83 21.43 23.96
N ASN A 57 -55.26 21.73 25.19
CA ASN A 57 -54.94 20.94 26.38
C ASN A 57 -55.58 19.55 26.35
N GLU A 58 -56.79 19.41 25.80
CA GLU A 58 -57.45 18.11 25.62
C GLU A 58 -56.73 17.22 24.59
N ILE A 59 -56.18 17.82 23.52
CA ILE A 59 -55.45 17.10 22.47
C ILE A 59 -54.07 16.64 22.96
N THR A 60 -53.39 17.47 23.75
CA THR A 60 -52.01 17.24 24.18
C THR A 60 -51.88 16.68 25.59
N GLY A 61 -52.94 16.73 26.39
CA GLY A 61 -52.97 16.27 27.78
C GLY A 61 -52.12 17.13 28.74
N ARG A 62 -51.65 18.31 28.32
CA ARG A 62 -50.76 19.20 29.08
C ARG A 62 -51.31 20.63 29.13
N GLU A 63 -50.89 21.42 30.12
CA GLU A 63 -51.25 22.83 30.21
C GLU A 63 -50.49 23.68 29.17
N VAL A 64 -51.08 24.83 28.79
CA VAL A 64 -50.57 25.73 27.74
C VAL A 64 -49.14 26.25 28.01
N SER A 65 -48.73 26.32 29.28
CA SER A 65 -47.36 26.66 29.67
C SER A 65 -46.33 25.63 29.20
N ASP A 66 -46.71 24.35 29.18
CA ASP A 66 -45.82 23.21 28.91
C ASP A 66 -45.77 22.88 27.41
N LEU A 67 -46.70 23.45 26.63
CA LEU A 67 -46.83 23.24 25.19
C LEU A 67 -45.70 23.91 24.40
N ASN A 68 -45.27 25.10 24.80
CA ASN A 68 -44.11 25.75 24.17
C ASN A 68 -42.85 24.90 24.35
N GLN A 69 -42.65 24.37 25.56
CA GLN A 69 -41.52 23.51 25.87
C GLN A 69 -41.60 22.17 25.12
N TYR A 70 -42.80 21.61 24.96
CA TYR A 70 -43.03 20.43 24.12
C TYR A 70 -42.70 20.68 22.63
N PHE A 71 -43.05 21.85 22.08
CA PHE A 71 -42.68 22.20 20.71
C PHE A 71 -41.17 22.44 20.55
N GLU A 72 -40.52 23.07 21.52
CA GLU A 72 -39.06 23.22 21.55
C GLU A 72 -38.36 21.86 21.61
N ASP A 73 -38.84 20.94 22.45
CA ASP A 73 -38.33 19.58 22.53
C ASP A 73 -38.49 18.83 21.20
N ILE A 74 -39.65 18.92 20.54
CA ILE A 74 -39.87 18.31 19.21
C ILE A 74 -38.91 18.86 18.17
N MET A 75 -38.72 20.17 18.12
CA MET A 75 -37.77 20.79 17.19
C MET A 75 -36.34 20.34 17.48
N ALA A 76 -35.96 20.22 18.76
CA ALA A 76 -34.66 19.71 19.17
C ALA A 76 -34.49 18.22 18.77
N TYR A 77 -35.51 17.38 18.96
CA TYR A 77 -35.47 15.98 18.53
C TYR A 77 -35.37 15.85 17.02
N GLN A 78 -36.09 16.66 16.23
CA GLN A 78 -35.94 16.68 14.78
C GLN A 78 -34.53 17.07 14.34
N GLY A 79 -33.94 18.09 14.97
CA GLY A 79 -32.55 18.48 14.70
C GLY A 79 -31.56 17.36 15.01
N ASN A 80 -31.72 16.68 16.15
CA ASN A 80 -30.87 15.55 16.53
C ASN A 80 -31.04 14.36 15.57
N VAL A 81 -32.25 14.07 15.08
CA VAL A 81 -32.49 13.01 14.10
C VAL A 81 -31.75 13.30 12.80
N GLU A 82 -31.83 14.53 12.30
CA GLU A 82 -31.11 14.93 11.09
C GLU A 82 -29.58 14.83 11.28
N GLU A 83 -29.07 15.21 12.46
CA GLU A 83 -27.66 15.04 12.79
C GLU A 83 -27.26 13.56 12.84
N TYR A 84 -28.07 12.69 13.45
CA TYR A 84 -27.82 11.25 13.47
C TYR A 84 -27.85 10.64 12.07
N GLU A 85 -28.81 11.00 11.23
CA GLU A 85 -28.88 10.54 9.84
C GLU A 85 -27.62 10.93 9.06
N ASN A 86 -27.14 12.17 9.23
CA ASN A 86 -25.89 12.63 8.62
C ASN A 86 -24.67 11.84 9.12
N THR A 87 -24.57 11.59 10.44
CA THR A 87 -23.46 10.78 10.98
C THR A 87 -23.49 9.34 10.48
N ILE A 88 -24.67 8.74 10.33
CA ILE A 88 -24.83 7.39 9.78
C ILE A 88 -24.36 7.36 8.33
N ALA A 89 -24.80 8.32 7.50
CA ALA A 89 -24.39 8.41 6.11
C ALA A 89 -22.86 8.57 5.96
N GLU A 90 -22.24 9.39 6.81
CA GLU A 90 -20.78 9.57 6.81
C GLU A 90 -20.06 8.28 7.20
N MET A 91 -20.56 7.57 8.21
CA MET A 91 -20.00 6.29 8.66
C MET A 91 -20.13 5.19 7.60
N GLU A 92 -21.26 5.13 6.89
CA GLU A 92 -21.46 4.21 5.78
C GLU A 92 -20.50 4.49 4.63
N TRP A 93 -20.26 5.77 4.31
CA TRP A 93 -19.29 6.17 3.30
C TRP A 93 -17.86 5.75 3.71
N LYS A 94 -17.44 6.05 4.95
CA LYS A 94 -16.14 5.63 5.50
C LYS A 94 -15.96 4.11 5.46
N LYS A 95 -17.02 3.36 5.81
CA LYS A 95 -17.01 1.90 5.74
C LYS A 95 -16.82 1.39 4.30
N SER A 96 -17.50 2.00 3.33
CA SER A 96 -17.37 1.65 1.90
C SER A 96 -15.96 1.91 1.39
N GLU A 97 -15.37 3.05 1.74
CA GLU A 97 -14.01 3.41 1.35
C GLU A 97 -12.97 2.46 1.98
N LEU A 98 -13.12 2.17 3.28
CA LEU A 98 -12.25 1.23 3.98
C LEU A 98 -12.35 -0.19 3.38
N SER A 99 -13.55 -0.63 3.02
CA SER A 99 -13.76 -1.94 2.40
C SER A 99 -13.03 -2.04 1.05
N LYS A 100 -13.10 -0.99 0.21
CA LYS A 100 -12.38 -0.94 -1.07
C LYS A 100 -10.86 -0.97 -0.87
N SER A 101 -10.37 -0.12 0.04
CA SER A 101 -8.94 -0.06 0.39
C SER A 101 -8.43 -1.41 0.91
N TYR A 102 -9.19 -2.09 1.77
CA TYR A 102 -8.85 -3.40 2.28
C TYR A 102 -8.81 -4.46 1.16
N GLN A 103 -9.79 -4.46 0.26
CA GLN A 103 -9.82 -5.39 -0.86
C GLN A 103 -8.62 -5.17 -1.81
N ASP A 104 -8.26 -3.92 -2.09
CA ASP A 104 -7.08 -3.58 -2.87
C ASP A 104 -5.78 -4.04 -2.17
N LEU A 105 -5.71 -3.88 -0.85
CA LEU A 105 -4.56 -4.34 -0.06
C LEU A 105 -4.42 -5.85 -0.10
N VAL A 106 -5.53 -6.59 0.07
CA VAL A 106 -5.56 -8.06 0.01
C VAL A 106 -5.14 -8.56 -1.36
N THR A 107 -5.64 -7.95 -2.44
CA THR A 107 -5.26 -8.35 -3.81
C THR A 107 -3.79 -8.03 -4.12
N LYS A 108 -3.28 -6.87 -3.68
CA LYS A 108 -1.86 -6.53 -3.78
C LYS A 108 -1.00 -7.54 -3.02
N ASN A 109 -1.38 -7.86 -1.78
CA ASN A 109 -0.66 -8.83 -0.97
C ASN A 109 -0.64 -10.22 -1.62
N ALA A 110 -1.77 -10.68 -2.17
CA ALA A 110 -1.84 -11.95 -2.89
C ALA A 110 -0.91 -11.98 -4.12
N LYS A 111 -0.83 -10.88 -4.88
CA LYS A 111 0.09 -10.76 -6.03
C LYS A 111 1.56 -10.78 -5.58
N THR A 112 1.89 -10.04 -4.53
CA THR A 112 3.26 -9.99 -3.98
C THR A 112 3.69 -11.35 -3.44
N ASN A 113 2.82 -12.05 -2.70
CA ASN A 113 3.13 -13.39 -2.19
C ASN A 113 3.35 -14.41 -3.31
N LYS A 114 2.61 -14.33 -4.41
CA LYS A 114 2.85 -15.20 -5.58
C LYS A 114 4.24 -14.94 -6.17
N LYS A 115 4.63 -13.68 -6.35
CA LYS A 115 5.98 -13.32 -6.82
C LYS A 115 7.07 -13.81 -5.88
N LEU A 116 6.88 -13.62 -4.58
CA LEU A 116 7.83 -14.05 -3.56
C LEU A 116 8.05 -15.57 -3.60
N LYS A 117 6.99 -16.36 -3.78
CA LYS A 117 7.11 -17.82 -3.92
C LYS A 117 7.92 -18.23 -5.14
N ILE A 118 7.69 -17.56 -6.28
CA ILE A 118 8.44 -17.84 -7.53
C ILE A 118 9.92 -17.52 -7.35
N GLU A 119 10.24 -16.33 -6.81
CA GLU A 119 11.64 -15.94 -6.58
C GLU A 119 12.32 -16.81 -5.51
N SER A 120 11.60 -17.21 -4.47
CA SER A 120 12.11 -18.15 -3.47
C SER A 120 12.44 -19.51 -4.07
N GLN A 121 11.61 -20.03 -4.98
CA GLN A 121 11.91 -21.28 -5.67
C GLN A 121 13.13 -21.12 -6.59
N ARG A 122 13.19 -20.03 -7.35
CA ARG A 122 14.34 -19.72 -8.21
C ARG A 122 15.65 -19.62 -7.41
N ALA A 123 15.62 -19.01 -6.22
CA ALA A 123 16.76 -18.93 -5.34
C ALA A 123 17.23 -20.32 -4.89
N LYS A 124 16.31 -21.23 -4.54
CA LYS A 124 16.65 -22.62 -4.20
C LYS A 124 17.27 -23.37 -5.38
N ASP A 125 16.69 -23.24 -6.57
CA ASP A 125 17.23 -23.89 -7.77
C ASP A 125 18.65 -23.37 -8.10
N LEU A 126 18.87 -22.07 -7.92
CA LEU A 126 20.19 -21.45 -8.06
C LEU A 126 21.18 -21.92 -6.98
N GLU A 127 20.72 -22.12 -5.75
CA GLU A 127 21.55 -22.62 -4.67
C GLU A 127 21.96 -24.09 -4.91
N GLU A 128 21.03 -24.94 -5.35
CA GLU A 128 21.31 -26.33 -5.72
C GLU A 128 22.29 -26.42 -6.90
N THR A 129 22.11 -25.60 -7.94
CA THR A 129 23.02 -25.57 -9.08
C THR A 129 24.40 -25.08 -8.68
N ASN A 130 24.50 -24.07 -7.81
CA ASN A 130 25.78 -23.60 -7.28
C ASN A 130 26.49 -24.69 -6.46
N GLN A 131 25.76 -25.44 -5.62
CA GLN A 131 26.33 -26.57 -4.90
C GLN A 131 26.85 -27.67 -5.82
N LYS A 132 26.14 -27.98 -6.92
CA LYS A 132 26.61 -28.94 -7.94
C LYS A 132 27.89 -28.45 -8.62
N LEU A 133 27.91 -27.19 -9.05
CA LEU A 133 29.09 -26.58 -9.69
C LEU A 133 30.31 -26.57 -8.76
N LEU A 134 30.12 -26.28 -7.47
CA LEU A 134 31.20 -26.34 -6.48
C LEU A 134 31.77 -27.75 -6.34
N LYS A 135 30.93 -28.79 -6.37
CA LYS A 135 31.38 -30.18 -6.36
C LYS A 135 32.16 -30.53 -7.63
N ASP A 136 31.66 -30.12 -8.79
CA ASP A 136 32.31 -30.37 -10.08
C ASP A 136 33.68 -29.66 -10.18
N ILE A 137 33.75 -28.41 -9.76
CA ILE A 137 35.03 -27.67 -9.65
C ILE A 137 35.98 -28.39 -8.69
N GLY A 138 35.47 -28.84 -7.54
CA GLY A 138 36.26 -29.60 -6.57
C GLY A 138 36.82 -30.90 -7.16
N ALA A 139 36.04 -31.63 -7.96
CA ALA A 139 36.47 -32.83 -8.64
C ALA A 139 37.53 -32.53 -9.72
N LYS A 140 37.29 -31.53 -10.56
CA LYS A 140 38.23 -31.08 -11.60
C LYS A 140 39.55 -30.60 -11.02
N ASN A 141 39.52 -29.91 -9.88
CA ASN A 141 40.74 -29.47 -9.22
C ASN A 141 41.58 -30.64 -8.69
N ARG A 142 40.95 -31.73 -8.21
CA ARG A 142 41.67 -32.95 -7.82
C ARG A 142 42.30 -33.62 -9.04
N GLU A 143 41.54 -33.79 -10.12
CA GLU A 143 42.06 -34.32 -11.38
C GLU A 143 43.26 -33.51 -11.88
N TYR A 144 43.18 -32.18 -11.82
CA TYR A 144 44.27 -31.28 -12.18
C TYR A 144 45.49 -31.49 -11.28
N GLN A 145 45.32 -31.59 -9.95
CA GLN A 145 46.43 -31.82 -9.02
C GLN A 145 47.10 -33.17 -9.26
N ASP A 146 46.33 -34.23 -9.51
CA ASP A 146 46.88 -35.55 -9.81
C ASP A 146 47.63 -35.56 -11.13
N LEU A 147 47.09 -34.89 -12.16
CA LEU A 147 47.76 -34.74 -13.45
C LEU A 147 49.06 -33.94 -13.31
N LYS A 148 49.04 -32.86 -12.52
CA LYS A 148 50.22 -32.05 -12.25
C LYS A 148 51.31 -32.86 -11.54
N LYS A 149 50.96 -33.65 -10.52
CA LYS A 149 51.91 -34.55 -9.85
C LYS A 149 52.54 -35.57 -10.82
N LYS A 150 51.73 -36.17 -11.69
CA LYS A 150 52.23 -37.11 -12.71
C LYS A 150 53.17 -36.41 -13.69
N TYR A 151 52.80 -35.22 -14.13
CA TYR A 151 53.63 -34.42 -15.03
C TYR A 151 54.97 -34.06 -14.38
N ASP A 152 54.95 -33.55 -13.15
CA ASP A 152 56.16 -33.20 -12.39
C ASP A 152 57.07 -34.43 -12.18
N PHE A 153 56.48 -35.60 -11.91
CA PHE A 153 57.21 -36.86 -11.78
C PHE A 153 57.87 -37.31 -13.09
N GLU A 154 57.15 -37.31 -14.21
CA GLU A 154 57.71 -37.66 -15.52
C GLU A 154 58.80 -36.68 -15.95
N LEU A 155 58.63 -35.39 -15.65
CA LEU A 155 59.62 -34.36 -15.93
C LEU A 155 60.92 -34.61 -15.15
N GLU A 156 60.83 -34.97 -13.87
CA GLU A 156 62.00 -35.30 -13.06
C GLU A 156 62.68 -36.60 -13.53
N LYS A 157 61.89 -37.63 -13.86
CA LYS A 157 62.41 -38.87 -14.45
C LYS A 157 63.16 -38.61 -15.76
N ASN A 158 62.63 -37.75 -16.62
CA ASN A 158 63.30 -37.38 -17.87
C ASN A 158 64.63 -36.66 -17.63
N LYS A 159 64.70 -35.74 -16.65
CA LYS A 159 65.98 -35.11 -16.27
C LYS A 159 67.02 -36.11 -15.81
N VAL A 160 66.64 -37.04 -14.92
CA VAL A 160 67.54 -38.09 -14.42
C VAL A 160 68.05 -38.95 -15.59
N MET A 161 67.16 -39.35 -16.51
CA MET A 161 67.57 -40.11 -17.70
C MET A 161 68.51 -39.31 -18.62
N GLU A 162 68.25 -38.02 -18.84
CA GLU A 162 69.16 -37.15 -19.61
C GLU A 162 70.53 -37.01 -18.94
N GLU A 163 70.58 -36.85 -17.62
CA GLU A 163 71.83 -36.81 -16.85
C GLU A 163 72.60 -38.13 -16.95
N GLU A 164 71.92 -39.27 -16.84
CA GLU A 164 72.53 -40.60 -16.99
C GLU A 164 73.09 -40.81 -18.41
N ILE A 165 72.36 -40.41 -19.45
CA ILE A 165 72.84 -40.50 -20.84
C ILE A 165 74.07 -39.61 -21.02
N ASN A 166 74.01 -38.35 -20.57
CA ASN A 166 75.13 -37.42 -20.67
C ASN A 166 76.36 -37.93 -19.91
N GLN A 167 76.18 -38.59 -18.76
CA GLN A 167 77.28 -39.18 -18.02
C GLN A 167 77.87 -40.41 -18.72
N LYS A 168 77.02 -41.30 -19.24
CA LYS A 168 77.47 -42.45 -20.05
C LYS A 168 78.22 -42.00 -21.30
N ASP A 169 77.75 -40.97 -21.98
CA ASP A 169 78.44 -40.41 -23.15
C ASP A 169 79.82 -39.85 -22.77
N LYS A 170 79.93 -39.11 -21.65
CA LYS A 170 81.24 -38.65 -21.14
C LYS A 170 82.17 -39.82 -20.80
N ASP A 171 81.66 -40.87 -20.18
CA ASP A 171 82.44 -42.07 -19.83
C ASP A 171 82.89 -42.83 -21.09
N ILE A 172 82.04 -42.93 -22.11
CA ILE A 172 82.41 -43.50 -23.41
C ILE A 172 83.49 -42.65 -24.09
N TRP A 173 83.31 -41.33 -24.14
CA TRP A 173 84.28 -40.41 -24.75
C TRP A 173 85.63 -40.41 -24.02
N SER A 174 85.61 -40.45 -22.68
CA SER A 174 86.84 -40.54 -21.89
C SER A 174 87.55 -41.88 -22.09
N SER A 175 86.81 -42.99 -22.14
CA SER A 175 87.33 -44.32 -22.48
C SER A 175 87.94 -44.37 -23.88
N LEU A 176 87.24 -43.83 -24.89
CA LEU A 176 87.75 -43.73 -26.26
C LEU A 176 89.04 -42.89 -26.33
N LYS A 177 89.04 -41.72 -25.67
CA LYS A 177 90.20 -40.83 -25.59
C LYS A 177 91.39 -41.49 -24.90
N SER A 178 91.15 -42.27 -23.85
CA SER A 178 92.20 -43.02 -23.15
C SER A 178 92.81 -44.11 -24.04
N ARG A 179 91.98 -44.84 -24.81
CA ARG A 179 92.44 -45.88 -25.74
C ARG A 179 93.24 -45.28 -26.91
N LEU A 180 92.74 -44.22 -27.53
CA LEU A 180 93.43 -43.49 -28.61
C LEU A 180 94.71 -42.81 -28.11
N GLY A 181 94.70 -42.21 -26.92
CA GLY A 181 95.90 -41.62 -26.31
C GLY A 181 96.95 -42.66 -25.89
N SER A 182 96.52 -43.89 -25.56
CA SER A 182 97.43 -45.01 -25.24
C SER A 182 98.06 -45.67 -26.47
N SER A 183 97.42 -45.60 -27.65
CA SER A 183 98.03 -46.10 -28.89
C SER A 183 99.10 -45.14 -29.41
N VAL A 184 98.89 -43.82 -29.27
CA VAL A 184 99.88 -42.80 -29.68
C VAL A 184 101.17 -42.86 -28.85
N LYS A 185 101.11 -43.26 -27.57
CA LYS A 185 102.32 -43.43 -26.74
C LYS A 185 103.11 -44.69 -27.05
N LYS A 186 102.50 -45.74 -27.61
CA LYS A 186 103.21 -46.96 -28.00
C LYS A 186 103.98 -46.81 -29.31
N GLU A 187 103.54 -45.96 -30.22
CA GLU A 187 104.27 -45.70 -31.48
C GLU A 187 105.48 -44.77 -31.29
N GLN A 188 105.53 -43.92 -30.24
CA GLN A 188 106.70 -43.06 -29.98
C GLN A 188 107.81 -43.72 -29.16
N ASP A 189 107.53 -44.82 -28.45
CA ASP A 189 108.55 -45.56 -27.68
C ASP A 189 109.29 -46.64 -28.53
N GLU A 190 108.81 -46.97 -29.74
CA GLU A 190 109.47 -47.91 -30.66
C GLU A 190 110.40 -47.25 -31.70
N GLU A 191 110.30 -45.94 -31.95
CA GLU A 191 111.25 -45.20 -32.81
C GLU A 191 112.42 -44.56 -32.02
N GLY A 192 112.50 -44.80 -30.71
CA GLY A 192 113.46 -44.16 -29.79
C GLY A 192 114.44 -45.12 -29.10
N LYS A 193 114.92 -46.17 -29.79
CA LYS A 193 116.09 -46.97 -29.35
C LYS A 193 117.02 -47.30 -30.49
#